data_AF-A0A2E4DF32-F1
#
_entry.id   AF-A0A2E4DF32-F1
#
_cell.length_a   1.000
_cell.length_b   1.000
_cell.length_c   1.000
_cell.angle_alpha   90.00
_cell.angle_beta   90.00
_cell.angle_gamma   90.00
#
_symmetry.space_group_name_H-M   'P 1'
#
loop_
_entity.id
_entity.type
_entity.pdbx_description
1 polymer ?
#
loop_
_entity_poly.entity_id
_entity_poly.type
_entity_poly.pdbx_seq_one_letter_code
_entity_poly.pdbx_strand_id
1 'polypeptide(L)'
;MVEATFQEDAQSNRSEYIYNQNKEFTEILASYNQTKKCYLLSYQNKTLEVPKNWGPFKNRISTEFELTSDNDHHHFLAVLSDYYQTEFKHLKFTLINSEINLFQKLSSAA
;
A
#
# COMPACT_ATOMS: atom_id res chain seq x y z
N MET A 1 49.97 23.17 5.22
CA MET A 1 49.45 22.74 3.91
C MET A 1 47.94 22.70 4.02
N VAL A 2 47.30 23.60 3.28
CA VAL A 2 45.85 23.70 3.08
C VAL A 2 45.43 22.80 1.91
N GLU A 3 44.11 22.59 1.78
CA GLU A 3 43.37 22.02 0.65
C GLU A 3 43.20 20.48 0.68
N ALA A 4 42.04 19.87 0.46
CA ALA A 4 40.80 20.36 -0.16
C ALA A 4 39.54 19.65 0.40
N THR A 5 38.45 20.40 0.38
CA THR A 5 37.04 20.04 0.57
C THR A 5 36.58 19.00 -0.46
N PHE A 6 35.77 18.03 -0.04
CA PHE A 6 34.81 17.35 -0.92
C PHE A 6 33.47 17.25 -0.19
N GLN A 7 32.57 18.18 -0.52
CA GLN A 7 31.13 17.94 -0.50
C GLN A 7 30.80 17.32 -1.86
N GLU A 8 29.97 16.28 -1.89
CA GLU A 8 28.88 16.12 -2.86
C GLU A 8 28.11 14.83 -2.55
N ASP A 9 26.90 15.04 -2.01
CA ASP A 9 25.68 14.30 -2.25
C ASP A 9 25.74 12.77 -2.28
N ALA A 10 25.44 12.19 -1.12
CA ALA A 10 24.90 10.84 -1.02
C ALA A 10 23.54 10.79 -1.73
N GLN A 11 23.57 10.62 -3.06
CA GLN A 11 22.44 10.16 -3.85
C GLN A 11 21.92 8.87 -3.19
N SER A 12 20.82 9.04 -2.47
CA SER A 12 20.00 7.96 -1.94
C SER A 12 19.35 7.25 -3.12
N ASN A 13 20.15 6.46 -3.83
CA ASN A 13 19.67 5.36 -4.67
C ASN A 13 19.10 4.31 -3.72
N ARG A 14 17.92 4.60 -3.16
CA ARG A 14 17.03 3.60 -2.58
C ARG A 14 16.49 2.79 -3.75
N SER A 15 17.36 1.88 -4.19
CA SER A 15 17.09 0.57 -4.74
C SER A 15 15.65 0.39 -5.20
N GLU A 16 15.42 0.60 -6.49
CA GLU A 16 14.35 -0.06 -7.22
C GLU A 16 14.51 -1.57 -6.97
N TYR A 17 13.75 -2.10 -6.01
CA TYR A 17 13.58 -3.53 -5.88
C TYR A 17 12.64 -3.97 -6.99
N ILE A 18 13.22 -4.13 -8.18
CA ILE A 18 12.68 -4.93 -9.27
C ILE A 18 12.71 -6.38 -8.78
N TYR A 19 11.68 -6.79 -8.02
CA TYR A 19 11.38 -8.20 -7.77
C TYR A 19 10.27 -8.62 -8.73
N ASN A 20 10.60 -8.60 -10.01
CA ASN A 20 9.79 -9.21 -11.06
C ASN A 20 10.19 -10.69 -11.14
N GLN A 21 9.56 -11.54 -10.32
CA GLN A 21 9.60 -12.98 -10.50
C GLN A 21 8.16 -13.51 -10.49
N ASN A 22 7.58 -13.61 -11.70
CA ASN A 22 6.48 -14.50 -12.10
C ASN A 22 5.49 -14.91 -11.00
N LYS A 23 4.84 -13.96 -10.35
CA LYS A 23 3.61 -14.20 -9.60
C LYS A 23 2.49 -13.51 -10.36
N GLU A 24 1.50 -14.26 -10.82
CA GLU A 24 0.26 -13.72 -11.39
C GLU A 24 -0.57 -13.10 -10.26
N PHE A 25 -0.14 -11.95 -9.74
CA PHE A 25 -0.93 -11.16 -8.80
C PHE A 25 -1.54 -9.96 -9.50
N THR A 26 -2.76 -9.60 -9.10
CA THR A 26 -3.36 -8.33 -9.48
C THR A 26 -3.03 -7.28 -8.44
N GLU A 27 -2.56 -6.11 -8.88
CA GLU A 27 -2.27 -5.00 -7.98
C GLU A 27 -3.51 -4.13 -7.77
N ILE A 28 -3.78 -3.80 -6.50
CA ILE A 28 -4.80 -2.83 -6.11
C ILE A 28 -4.15 -1.72 -5.29
N LEU A 29 -4.41 -0.49 -5.74
CA LEU A 29 -3.97 0.71 -5.04
C LEU A 29 -4.97 1.06 -3.95
N ALA A 30 -4.47 1.27 -2.74
CA ALA A 30 -5.25 1.66 -1.57
C ALA A 30 -4.81 3.03 -1.07
N SER A 31 -5.75 3.92 -0.80
CA SER A 31 -5.47 5.24 -0.22
C SER A 31 -6.32 5.51 1.01
N TYR A 32 -5.72 5.99 2.09
CA TYR A 32 -6.47 6.33 3.30
C TYR A 32 -7.16 7.69 3.17
N ASN A 33 -8.48 7.71 3.37
CA ASN A 33 -9.29 8.92 3.48
C ASN A 33 -9.50 9.25 4.97
N GLN A 34 -8.87 10.34 5.44
CA GLN A 34 -8.93 10.74 6.85
C GLN A 34 -10.33 11.18 7.29
N THR A 35 -11.05 11.93 6.44
CA THR A 35 -12.38 12.45 6.75
C THR A 35 -13.37 11.31 6.98
N LYS A 36 -13.30 10.27 6.14
CA LYS A 36 -14.19 9.11 6.21
C LYS A 36 -13.64 7.96 7.08
N LYS A 37 -12.36 8.01 7.47
CA LYS A 37 -11.64 6.98 8.22
C LYS A 37 -11.68 5.59 7.55
N CYS A 38 -11.56 5.56 6.22
CA CYS A 38 -11.59 4.35 5.40
C CYS A 38 -10.45 4.33 4.38
N TYR A 39 -10.15 3.15 3.83
CA TYR A 39 -9.31 2.97 2.66
C TYR A 39 -10.17 3.01 1.40
N LEU A 40 -9.73 3.79 0.42
CA LEU A 40 -10.27 3.83 -0.93
C LEU A 40 -9.42 2.90 -1.78
N LEU A 41 -10.00 1.78 -2.20
CA LEU A 41 -9.40 0.83 -3.12
C LEU A 41 -9.80 1.20 -4.53
N SER A 42 -8.84 1.39 -5.42
CA SER A 42 -9.09 1.76 -6.81
C SER A 42 -8.63 0.66 -7.75
N TYR A 43 -9.56 0.17 -8.58
CA TYR A 43 -9.30 -0.85 -9.61
C TYR A 43 -10.28 -0.66 -10.77
N GLN A 44 -9.79 -0.70 -12.02
CA GLN A 44 -10.59 -0.55 -13.25
C GLN A 44 -11.60 0.62 -13.21
N ASN A 45 -11.16 1.82 -12.82
CA ASN A 45 -11.99 3.03 -12.69
C ASN A 45 -13.16 2.94 -11.69
N LYS A 46 -13.21 1.88 -10.88
CA LYS A 46 -14.12 1.76 -9.74
C LYS A 46 -13.35 1.99 -8.45
N THR A 47 -14.01 2.60 -7.48
CA THR A 47 -13.46 2.80 -6.14
C THR A 47 -14.36 2.14 -5.12
N LEU A 48 -13.78 1.38 -4.19
CA LEU A 48 -14.47 0.78 -3.05
C LEU A 48 -13.98 1.41 -1.75
N GLU A 49 -14.92 1.77 -0.86
CA GLU A 49 -14.59 2.26 0.48
C GLU A 49 -14.56 1.11 1.47
N VAL A 50 -13.42 0.89 2.11
CA VAL A 50 -13.18 -0.20 3.05
C VAL A 50 -12.81 0.35 4.41
N PRO A 51 -13.56 0.03 5.48
CA PRO A 51 -13.21 0.46 6.83
C PRO A 51 -11.82 -0.03 7.25
N LYS A 52 -11.05 0.81 7.94
CA LYS A 52 -9.67 0.48 8.34
C LYS A 52 -9.55 -0.70 9.31
N ASN A 53 -10.65 -1.03 9.99
CA ASN A 53 -10.74 -2.10 10.97
C ASN A 53 -11.29 -3.42 10.39
N TRP A 54 -11.42 -3.52 9.06
CA TRP A 54 -12.01 -4.68 8.40
C TRP A 54 -11.01 -5.41 7.48
N GLY A 55 -11.20 -6.73 7.37
CA GLY A 55 -10.43 -7.58 6.48
C GLY A 55 -8.91 -7.48 6.68
N PRO A 56 -8.12 -7.47 5.61
CA PRO A 56 -6.66 -7.49 5.68
C PRO A 56 -6.05 -6.16 6.15
N PHE A 57 -6.85 -5.10 6.27
CA PHE A 57 -6.42 -3.76 6.72
C PHE A 57 -6.41 -3.62 8.25
N LYS A 58 -7.13 -4.49 8.97
CA LYS A 58 -7.19 -4.44 10.42
C LYS A 58 -5.80 -4.63 11.03
N ASN A 59 -5.37 -3.67 11.85
CA ASN A 59 -4.07 -3.64 12.52
C ASN A 59 -2.86 -3.70 11.57
N ARG A 60 -3.05 -3.36 10.29
CA ARG A 60 -1.97 -3.41 9.29
C ARG A 60 -1.08 -2.17 9.42
N ILE A 61 0.22 -2.40 9.57
CA ILE A 61 1.25 -1.35 9.66
C ILE A 61 2.03 -1.22 8.34
N SER A 62 2.19 -2.34 7.61
CA SER A 62 2.90 -2.39 6.32
C SER A 62 2.18 -1.59 5.24
N THR A 63 2.96 -0.88 4.41
CA THR A 63 2.47 -0.16 3.22
C THR A 63 2.18 -1.08 2.04
N GLU A 64 2.74 -2.29 2.03
CA GLU A 64 2.48 -3.29 1.00
C GLU A 64 2.19 -4.63 1.67
N PHE A 65 1.22 -5.38 1.12
CA PHE A 65 0.92 -6.74 1.55
C PHE A 65 0.20 -7.53 0.46
N GLU A 66 0.29 -8.85 0.54
CA GLU A 66 -0.39 -9.77 -0.38
C GLU A 66 -1.56 -10.48 0.32
N LEU A 67 -2.62 -10.73 -0.42
CA LEU A 67 -3.76 -11.55 0.00
C LEU A 67 -4.00 -12.64 -1.05
N THR A 68 -4.04 -13.89 -0.61
CA THR A 68 -4.34 -15.07 -1.42
C THR A 68 -5.53 -15.80 -0.82
N SER A 69 -6.15 -16.69 -1.60
CA SER A 69 -7.24 -17.52 -1.11
C SER A 69 -6.88 -18.32 0.16
N ASP A 70 -5.60 -18.65 0.37
CA ASP A 70 -5.13 -19.40 1.53
C ASP A 70 -5.06 -18.56 2.82
N ASN A 71 -4.89 -17.24 2.72
CA ASN A 71 -4.71 -16.34 3.87
C ASN A 71 -5.86 -15.34 4.05
N ASP A 72 -6.91 -15.44 3.23
CA ASP A 72 -8.11 -14.61 3.29
C ASP A 72 -9.13 -15.12 4.33
N HIS A 73 -8.77 -14.98 5.61
CA HIS A 73 -9.60 -15.41 6.74
C HIS A 73 -10.95 -14.67 6.85
N HIS A 74 -11.13 -13.58 6.10
CA HIS A 74 -12.33 -12.72 6.18
C HIS A 74 -13.16 -12.74 4.91
N HIS A 75 -12.88 -13.65 3.96
CA HIS A 75 -13.55 -13.73 2.66
C HIS A 75 -13.53 -12.39 1.90
N PHE A 76 -12.50 -11.59 2.13
CA PHE A 76 -12.32 -10.28 1.53
C PHE A 76 -12.14 -10.36 0.02
N LEU A 77 -11.41 -11.37 -0.49
CA LEU A 77 -11.25 -11.61 -1.92
C LEU A 77 -12.59 -11.89 -2.61
N ALA A 78 -13.49 -12.62 -1.96
CA ALA A 78 -14.82 -12.89 -2.51
C ALA A 78 -15.64 -11.61 -2.66
N VAL A 79 -15.61 -10.73 -1.66
CA VAL A 79 -16.30 -9.43 -1.70
C VAL A 79 -15.72 -8.54 -2.81
N LEU A 80 -14.40 -8.47 -2.93
CA LEU A 80 -13.78 -7.71 -4.02
C LEU A 80 -14.13 -8.30 -5.38
N SER A 81 -14.15 -9.63 -5.49
CA SER A 81 -14.44 -10.30 -6.75
C SER A 81 -15.86 -10.01 -7.22
N ASP A 82 -16.83 -10.01 -6.30
CA ASP A 82 -18.21 -9.63 -6.58
C ASP A 82 -18.33 -8.14 -6.96
N TYR A 83 -17.71 -7.24 -6.21
CA TYR A 83 -17.78 -5.79 -6.47
C TYR A 83 -17.18 -5.39 -7.82
N TYR A 84 -15.99 -5.90 -8.12
CA TYR A 84 -15.27 -5.59 -9.37
C TYR A 84 -15.69 -6.50 -10.53
N GLN A 85 -16.50 -7.53 -10.29
CA GLN A 85 -16.90 -8.52 -11.30
C GLN A 85 -15.67 -9.17 -11.95
N THR A 86 -14.66 -9.47 -11.15
CA THR A 86 -13.37 -10.03 -11.57
C THR A 86 -12.95 -11.10 -10.57
N GLU A 87 -12.53 -12.28 -11.03
CA GLU A 87 -12.08 -13.35 -10.13
C GLU A 87 -10.67 -13.05 -9.59
N PHE A 88 -10.56 -12.72 -8.29
CA PHE A 88 -9.27 -12.50 -7.65
C PHE A 88 -8.81 -13.74 -6.87
N LYS A 89 -7.64 -14.26 -7.22
CA LYS A 89 -6.98 -15.37 -6.51
C LYS A 89 -5.76 -14.92 -5.69
N HIS A 90 -5.08 -13.90 -6.20
CA HIS A 90 -3.89 -13.31 -5.58
C HIS A 90 -3.90 -11.81 -5.82
N LEU A 91 -3.99 -11.05 -4.73
CA LEU A 91 -3.92 -9.59 -4.76
C LEU A 91 -2.66 -9.12 -4.05
N LYS A 92 -2.03 -8.11 -4.63
CA LYS A 92 -1.07 -7.26 -3.94
C LYS A 92 -1.72 -5.91 -3.68
N PHE A 93 -1.74 -5.49 -2.42
CA PHE A 93 -2.21 -4.18 -2.02
C PHE A 93 -1.02 -3.26 -1.80
N THR A 94 -1.09 -2.07 -2.39
CA THR A 94 -0.11 -1.01 -2.22
C THR A 94 -0.81 0.22 -1.63
N LEU A 95 -0.47 0.56 -0.38
CA LEU A 95 -0.98 1.70 0.35
C LEU A 95 -0.16 2.95 0.02
N ILE A 96 -0.73 3.82 -0.81
CA ILE A 96 -0.05 5.03 -1.30
C ILE A 96 0.10 6.08 -0.18
N ASN A 97 -0.84 6.09 0.76
CA ASN A 97 -0.78 6.88 1.99
C ASN A 97 -1.27 6.06 3.18
N SER A 98 -0.40 5.84 4.15
CA SER A 98 -0.75 5.24 5.44
C SER A 98 -1.03 6.35 6.47
N GLU A 99 -1.79 6.03 7.51
CA GLU A 99 -2.00 6.90 8.68
C GLU A 99 -0.65 7.39 9.25
N ILE A 100 0.39 6.56 9.15
CA ILE A 100 1.74 6.77 9.71
C ILE A 100 2.53 7.86 8.97
N ASN A 101 2.43 7.94 7.65
CA ASN A 101 3.14 8.95 6.84
C ASN A 101 2.72 10.39 7.17
N LEU A 102 1.54 10.59 7.78
CA LEU A 102 1.05 11.90 8.17
C LEU A 102 1.49 12.32 9.59
N PHE A 103 1.67 11.37 10.52
CA PHE A 103 2.21 11.68 11.84
C PHE A 103 3.66 12.19 11.77
N GLN A 104 4.49 11.64 10.89
CA GLN A 104 5.85 12.13 10.67
C GLN A 104 5.88 13.54 10.08
N LYS A 105 4.90 13.90 9.24
CA LYS A 105 4.78 15.24 8.66
C LYS A 105 4.36 16.30 9.68
N LEU A 106 3.59 15.91 10.71
CA LEU A 106 3.21 16.78 11.82
C LEU A 106 4.33 16.93 12.86
N SER A 107 5.14 15.90 13.10
CA SER A 107 6.28 15.98 14.02
C SER A 107 7.50 16.70 13.44
N SER A 108 7.58 16.88 12.12
CA SER A 108 8.66 17.61 11.44
C SER A 108 8.34 19.09 11.19
N ALA A 109 7.13 19.52 11.54
CA ALA A 109 6.65 20.91 11.38
C ALA A 109 6.46 21.64 12.73
N ALA A 110 6.88 21.01 13.84
CA ALA A 110 6.86 21.55 15.20
C ALA A 110 8.31 21.69 15.70
#